data_AF-A0A814N420-F1
#
_entry.id   AF-A0A814N420-F1
#
_cell.length_a   1.000
_cell.length_b   1.000
_cell.length_c   1.000
_cell.angle_alpha   90.00
_cell.angle_beta   90.00
_cell.angle_gamma   90.00
#
_symmetry.space_group_name_H-M   'P 1'
#
loop_
_entity.id
_entity.type
_entity.pdbx_description
1 polymer ?
#
loop_
_entity_poly.entity_id
_entity_poly.type
_entity_poly.pdbx_seq_one_letter_code
_entity_poly.pdbx_strand_id
1 'polypeptide(L)'
;MVEDFKYLGSYIRSSEKDIEMRIGLTWTAFENIKHVLTSSKINLKLRMRIFNSACIPVLLYGFESWTLTETSSDTLNYLVRTLYLIICGIKQSKTHMTNEELYKIVKQRLITEELRKRELKCIGQSFRMHLKEPANIYSLYQSKVRELNKIGIPSTQYIERITKFLTNDIKVKLTSVEISKYSIDKESWSKLITEPSSAHDFTIFYVKFGKIRESNHHCMSFKSSKISKLKKIKQIKLDDYYLCF
;
A
#
# COMPACT_ATOMS: atom_id res chain seq x y z
N MET A 1 8.23 33.16 -7.55
CA MET A 1 8.34 31.73 -7.21
C MET A 1 7.52 30.96 -8.23
N VAL A 2 8.03 29.83 -8.74
CA VAL A 2 7.23 28.98 -9.64
C VAL A 2 6.22 28.23 -8.79
N GLU A 3 4.93 28.41 -9.09
CA GLU A 3 3.81 27.85 -8.32
C GLU A 3 3.78 26.32 -8.34
N ASP A 4 4.11 25.69 -9.48
CA ASP A 4 4.13 24.23 -9.64
C ASP A 4 5.08 23.86 -10.78
N PHE A 5 5.92 22.85 -10.59
CA PHE A 5 6.91 22.44 -11.61
C PHE A 5 6.80 20.95 -11.92
N LYS A 6 6.95 20.63 -13.20
CA LYS A 6 6.94 19.25 -13.70
C LYS A 6 8.35 18.68 -13.64
N TYR A 7 8.55 17.68 -12.80
CA TYR A 7 9.82 16.98 -12.63
C TYR A 7 9.66 15.50 -12.99
N LEU A 8 10.52 14.98 -13.87
CA LEU A 8 10.45 13.59 -14.37
C LEU A 8 9.05 13.15 -14.80
N GLY A 9 8.28 14.11 -15.35
CA GLY A 9 6.93 13.88 -15.83
C GLY A 9 5.82 13.95 -14.78
N SER A 10 6.10 14.20 -13.50
CA SER A 10 5.14 14.34 -12.40
C SER A 10 5.15 15.76 -11.80
N TYR A 11 4.03 16.19 -11.20
CA TYR A 11 3.93 17.46 -10.49
C TYR A 11 4.24 17.27 -9.02
N ILE A 12 5.21 18.03 -8.50
CA ILE A 12 5.72 17.82 -7.13
C ILE A 12 4.83 18.46 -6.07
N ARG A 13 4.15 19.59 -6.37
CA ARG A 13 3.41 20.32 -5.34
C ARG A 13 2.04 19.71 -5.04
N SER A 14 1.38 19.10 -6.02
CA SER A 14 0.03 18.56 -5.88
C SER A 14 -0.09 17.17 -6.49
N SER A 15 -0.34 16.18 -5.64
CA SER A 15 -0.66 14.81 -6.07
C SER A 15 -1.95 14.76 -6.88
N GLU A 16 -2.93 15.60 -6.56
CA GLU A 16 -4.23 15.66 -7.26
C GLU A 16 -4.04 16.01 -8.74
N LYS A 17 -3.23 17.03 -9.03
CA LYS A 17 -2.91 17.42 -10.41
C LYS A 17 -2.19 16.31 -11.17
N ASP A 18 -1.25 15.60 -10.54
CA ASP A 18 -0.56 14.49 -11.20
C ASP A 18 -1.55 13.34 -11.49
N ILE A 19 -2.46 13.03 -10.56
CA ILE A 19 -3.52 12.03 -10.75
C ILE A 19 -4.41 12.41 -11.93
N GLU A 20 -4.92 13.65 -12.00
CA GLU A 20 -5.75 14.14 -13.11
C GLU A 20 -5.02 14.01 -14.45
N MET A 21 -3.74 14.38 -14.50
CA MET A 21 -2.92 14.22 -15.68
C MET A 21 -2.73 12.75 -16.07
N ARG A 22 -2.53 11.84 -15.12
CA ARG A 22 -2.47 10.38 -15.39
C ARG A 22 -3.79 9.84 -15.90
N ILE A 23 -4.91 10.33 -15.38
CA ILE A 23 -6.24 9.98 -15.89
C ILE A 23 -6.33 10.37 -17.37
N GLY A 24 -5.96 11.60 -17.73
CA GLY A 24 -5.93 12.06 -19.12
C GLY A 24 -5.02 11.21 -20.02
N LEU A 25 -3.78 10.94 -19.59
CA LEU A 25 -2.83 10.10 -20.34
C LEU A 25 -3.33 8.67 -20.51
N THR A 26 -4.00 8.13 -19.49
CA THR A 26 -4.59 6.78 -19.54
C THR A 26 -5.72 6.72 -20.55
N TRP A 27 -6.56 7.76 -20.63
CA TRP A 27 -7.58 7.87 -21.67
C TRP A 27 -6.98 7.92 -23.06
N THR A 28 -5.93 8.71 -23.28
CA THR A 28 -5.22 8.75 -24.57
C THR A 28 -4.65 7.38 -24.93
N ALA A 29 -3.98 6.72 -23.99
CA ALA A 29 -3.44 5.37 -24.19
C ALA A 29 -4.54 4.36 -24.52
N PHE A 30 -5.67 4.43 -23.81
CA PHE A 30 -6.82 3.57 -24.03
C PHE A 30 -7.45 3.80 -25.41
N GLU A 31 -7.68 5.05 -25.82
CA GLU A 31 -8.29 5.36 -27.11
C GLU A 31 -7.47 4.81 -28.28
N ASN A 32 -6.13 4.91 -28.20
CA ASN A 32 -5.22 4.37 -29.21
C ASN A 32 -5.38 2.85 -29.42
N ILE A 33 -5.64 2.09 -28.35
CA ILE A 33 -5.78 0.62 -28.40
C ILE A 33 -7.23 0.15 -28.33
N LYS A 34 -8.19 1.07 -28.28
CA LYS A 34 -9.61 0.79 -28.04
C LYS A 34 -10.20 -0.18 -29.04
N HIS A 35 -9.85 -0.03 -30.32
CA HIS A 35 -10.31 -0.92 -31.39
C HIS A 35 -9.95 -2.40 -31.15
N VAL A 36 -8.79 -2.67 -30.54
CA VAL A 36 -8.37 -4.02 -30.12
C VAL A 36 -9.16 -4.44 -28.89
N LEU A 37 -9.30 -3.54 -27.91
CA LEU A 37 -9.95 -3.81 -26.64
C LEU A 37 -11.49 -3.96 -26.72
N THR A 38 -12.14 -3.47 -27.77
CA THR A 38 -13.59 -3.64 -27.97
C THR A 38 -13.93 -4.71 -29.01
N SER A 39 -12.92 -5.30 -29.64
CA SER A 39 -13.12 -6.32 -30.68
C SER A 39 -13.73 -7.60 -30.10
N SER A 40 -14.83 -8.07 -30.69
CA SER A 40 -15.46 -9.35 -30.37
C SER A 40 -14.60 -10.56 -30.77
N LYS A 41 -13.64 -10.37 -31.69
CA LYS A 41 -12.72 -11.41 -32.16
C LYS A 41 -11.71 -11.84 -31.09
N ILE A 42 -11.49 -11.02 -30.07
CA ILE A 42 -10.48 -11.25 -29.03
C ILE A 42 -11.19 -11.60 -27.72
N ASN A 43 -10.79 -12.73 -27.12
CA ASN A 43 -11.35 -13.16 -25.85
C ASN A 43 -11.10 -12.10 -24.75
N LEU A 44 -12.10 -11.86 -23.90
CA LEU A 44 -12.07 -10.87 -22.81
C LEU A 44 -10.82 -11.00 -21.94
N LYS A 45 -10.39 -12.23 -21.62
CA LYS A 45 -9.17 -12.46 -20.82
C LYS A 45 -7.92 -11.85 -21.47
N LEU A 46 -7.78 -11.96 -22.79
CA LEU A 46 -6.64 -11.40 -23.52
C LEU A 46 -6.75 -9.88 -23.61
N ARG A 47 -7.96 -9.35 -23.85
CA ARG A 47 -8.22 -7.90 -23.84
C ARG A 47 -7.84 -7.27 -22.49
N MET A 48 -8.21 -7.92 -21.38
CA MET A 48 -7.82 -7.46 -20.04
C MET A 48 -6.32 -7.52 -19.79
N ARG A 49 -5.62 -8.54 -20.30
CA ARG A 49 -4.15 -8.60 -20.21
C ARG A 49 -3.50 -7.45 -20.95
N ILE A 50 -3.97 -7.14 -22.16
CA ILE A 50 -3.47 -6.01 -22.97
C ILE A 50 -3.71 -4.69 -22.22
N PHE A 51 -4.94 -4.47 -21.73
CA PHE A 51 -5.30 -3.31 -20.94
C PHE A 51 -4.40 -3.14 -19.69
N ASN A 52 -4.22 -4.21 -18.92
CA ASN A 52 -3.36 -4.21 -17.73
C ASN A 52 -1.88 -3.94 -18.05
N SER A 53 -1.42 -4.29 -19.24
CA SER A 53 -0.04 -4.02 -19.66
C SER A 53 0.18 -2.62 -20.24
N ALA A 54 -0.85 -2.02 -20.84
CA ALA A 54 -0.73 -0.75 -21.55
C ALA A 54 -1.25 0.44 -20.73
N CYS A 55 -2.45 0.33 -20.15
CA CYS A 55 -3.14 1.45 -19.49
C CYS A 55 -2.78 1.55 -18.00
N ILE A 56 -2.76 0.43 -17.27
CA ILE A 56 -2.52 0.44 -15.81
C ILE A 56 -1.14 1.01 -15.42
N PRO A 57 -0.03 0.72 -16.14
CA PRO A 57 1.26 1.33 -15.82
C PRO A 57 1.29 2.84 -16.04
N VAL A 58 0.56 3.33 -17.05
CA VAL A 58 0.41 4.77 -17.32
C VAL A 58 -0.37 5.43 -16.20
N LEU A 59 -1.48 4.81 -15.77
CA LEU A 59 -2.31 5.31 -14.68
C LEU A 59 -1.55 5.38 -13.36
N LEU A 60 -0.80 4.33 -13.03
CA LEU A 60 -0.12 4.18 -11.75
C LEU A 60 1.32 4.70 -11.76
N TYR A 61 1.69 5.53 -12.74
CA TYR A 61 3.00 6.16 -12.76
C TYR A 61 3.09 7.20 -11.66
N GLY A 62 4.15 7.16 -10.86
CA GLY A 62 4.38 8.15 -9.80
C GLY A 62 3.57 7.91 -8.52
N PHE A 63 2.82 6.81 -8.41
CA PHE A 63 1.97 6.52 -7.25
C PHE A 63 2.70 6.59 -5.90
N GLU A 64 4.00 6.26 -5.87
CA GLU A 64 4.85 6.29 -4.67
C GLU A 64 4.97 7.69 -4.05
N SER A 65 4.81 8.72 -4.89
CA SER A 65 4.87 10.13 -4.50
C SER A 65 3.50 10.74 -4.21
N TRP A 66 2.41 9.97 -4.40
CA TRP A 66 1.06 10.48 -4.23
C TRP A 66 0.59 10.41 -2.79
N THR A 67 0.04 11.52 -2.32
CA THR A 67 -0.76 11.53 -1.09
C THR A 67 -2.19 11.16 -1.44
N LEU A 68 -2.50 9.85 -1.45
CA LEU A 68 -3.86 9.40 -1.80
C LEU A 68 -4.86 9.73 -0.70
N THR A 69 -5.87 10.53 -1.06
CA THR A 69 -7.10 10.73 -0.30
C THR A 69 -8.15 9.67 -0.67
N GLU A 70 -9.22 9.57 0.12
CA GLU A 70 -10.35 8.69 -0.21
C GLU A 70 -11.00 9.12 -1.53
N THR A 71 -11.19 10.43 -1.74
CA THR A 71 -11.72 11.00 -2.98
C THR A 71 -10.87 10.66 -4.21
N SER A 72 -9.54 10.74 -4.08
CA SER A 72 -8.60 10.36 -5.15
C SER A 72 -8.69 8.87 -5.47
N SER A 73 -8.80 8.04 -4.43
CA SER A 73 -8.93 6.58 -4.58
C SER A 73 -10.24 6.19 -5.28
N ASP A 74 -11.33 6.84 -4.94
CA ASP A 74 -12.64 6.65 -5.57
C ASP A 74 -12.64 7.09 -7.04
N THR A 75 -11.98 8.21 -7.34
CA THR A 75 -11.80 8.70 -8.71
C THR A 75 -11.05 7.69 -9.58
N LEU A 76 -9.96 7.11 -9.06
CA LEU A 76 -9.20 6.07 -9.75
C LEU A 76 -10.04 4.79 -9.96
N ASN A 77 -10.78 4.35 -8.94
CA ASN A 77 -11.70 3.22 -9.04
C ASN A 77 -12.78 3.47 -10.11
N TYR A 78 -13.37 4.66 -10.12
CA TYR A 78 -14.40 5.05 -11.08
C TYR A 78 -13.88 5.05 -12.52
N LEU A 79 -12.67 5.59 -12.75
CA LEU A 79 -12.03 5.56 -14.05
C LEU A 79 -11.87 4.12 -14.54
N VAL A 80 -11.21 3.27 -13.74
CA VAL A 80 -10.91 1.88 -14.13
C VAL A 80 -12.20 1.09 -14.36
N ARG A 81 -13.22 1.29 -13.52
CA ARG A 81 -14.55 0.70 -13.70
C ARG A 81 -15.17 1.11 -15.04
N THR A 82 -15.08 2.38 -15.39
CA THR A 82 -15.60 2.91 -16.67
C THR A 82 -14.88 2.26 -17.85
N LEU A 83 -13.55 2.15 -17.80
CA LEU A 83 -12.76 1.49 -18.83
C LEU A 83 -13.12 0.00 -18.96
N TYR A 84 -13.32 -0.71 -17.85
CA TYR A 84 -13.77 -2.12 -17.87
C TYR A 84 -15.13 -2.29 -18.55
N LEU A 85 -16.08 -1.41 -18.30
CA LEU A 85 -17.39 -1.47 -18.96
C LEU A 85 -17.30 -1.26 -20.47
N ILE A 86 -16.46 -0.32 -20.91
CA ILE A 86 -16.22 -0.08 -22.33
C ILE A 86 -15.59 -1.31 -22.98
N ILE A 87 -14.60 -1.94 -22.34
CA ILE A 87 -13.99 -3.19 -22.82
C ILE A 87 -15.04 -4.31 -22.91
N CYS A 88 -15.92 -4.43 -21.92
CA CYS A 88 -17.01 -5.39 -21.94
C CYS A 88 -18.12 -5.07 -22.98
N GLY A 89 -18.10 -3.87 -23.59
CA GLY A 89 -19.15 -3.42 -24.51
C GLY A 89 -20.47 -3.06 -23.82
N ILE A 90 -20.44 -2.83 -22.51
CA ILE A 90 -21.61 -2.53 -21.68
C ILE A 90 -21.78 -1.02 -21.57
N LYS A 91 -22.98 -0.52 -21.84
CA LYS A 91 -23.30 0.91 -21.67
C LYS A 91 -23.66 1.19 -20.21
N GLN A 92 -22.92 2.08 -19.56
CA GLN A 92 -23.16 2.53 -18.17
C GLN A 92 -24.61 2.96 -17.92
N SER A 93 -25.26 3.62 -18.90
CA SER A 93 -26.62 4.13 -18.75
C SER A 93 -27.73 3.08 -18.89
N LYS A 94 -27.43 1.92 -19.47
CA LYS A 94 -28.45 0.89 -19.77
C LYS A 94 -28.46 -0.25 -18.76
N THR A 95 -27.47 -0.33 -17.88
CA THR A 95 -27.27 -1.50 -17.04
C THR A 95 -27.07 -1.05 -15.60
N HIS A 96 -27.99 -1.44 -14.70
CA HIS A 96 -27.84 -1.30 -13.24
C HIS A 96 -26.83 -2.31 -12.69
N MET A 97 -25.67 -2.42 -13.33
CA MET A 97 -24.66 -3.42 -13.01
C MET A 97 -23.94 -3.03 -11.72
N THR A 98 -23.94 -3.96 -10.76
CA THR A 98 -23.22 -3.75 -9.50
C THR A 98 -21.71 -3.86 -9.72
N ASN A 99 -20.92 -3.27 -8.82
CA ASN A 99 -19.46 -3.36 -8.87
C ASN A 99 -18.99 -4.82 -8.79
N GLU A 100 -19.64 -5.62 -7.94
CA GLU A 100 -19.31 -7.03 -7.75
C GLU A 100 -19.52 -7.87 -9.00
N GLU A 101 -20.63 -7.67 -9.71
CA GLU A 101 -20.91 -8.35 -10.98
C GLU A 101 -19.82 -8.05 -12.00
N LEU A 102 -19.39 -6.79 -12.11
CA LEU A 102 -18.37 -6.40 -13.10
C LEU A 102 -17.04 -7.08 -12.77
N TYR A 103 -16.61 -7.05 -11.52
CA TYR A 103 -15.36 -7.68 -11.13
C TYR A 103 -15.40 -9.21 -11.24
N LYS A 104 -16.56 -9.85 -11.06
CA LYS A 104 -16.75 -11.30 -11.35
C LYS A 104 -16.57 -11.63 -12.83
N ILE A 105 -17.09 -10.81 -13.74
CA ILE A 105 -16.93 -11.00 -15.20
C ILE A 105 -15.48 -10.77 -15.63
N VAL A 106 -14.90 -9.65 -15.19
CA VAL A 106 -13.59 -9.19 -15.62
C VAL A 106 -12.47 -10.00 -14.95
N LYS A 107 -12.75 -10.62 -13.80
CA LYS A 107 -11.80 -11.38 -12.96
C LYS A 107 -10.55 -10.56 -12.62
N GLN A 108 -10.74 -9.27 -12.35
CA GLN A 108 -9.68 -8.34 -11.93
C GLN A 108 -9.98 -7.81 -10.54
N ARG A 109 -8.92 -7.32 -9.88
CA ARG A 109 -8.99 -6.68 -8.57
C ARG A 109 -9.32 -5.19 -8.71
N LEU A 110 -9.76 -4.59 -7.61
CA LEU A 110 -9.88 -3.14 -7.48
C LEU A 110 -8.50 -2.49 -7.65
N ILE A 111 -8.46 -1.31 -8.27
CA ILE A 111 -7.19 -0.59 -8.45
C ILE A 111 -6.60 -0.15 -7.11
N THR A 112 -7.44 0.12 -6.12
CA THR A 112 -7.02 0.40 -4.74
C THR A 112 -6.28 -0.76 -4.09
N GLU A 113 -6.63 -2.02 -4.42
CA GLU A 113 -5.89 -3.18 -3.92
C GLU A 113 -4.49 -3.26 -4.56
N GLU A 114 -4.36 -2.95 -5.84
CA GLU A 114 -3.06 -2.88 -6.52
C GLU A 114 -2.21 -1.73 -5.98
N LEU A 115 -2.80 -0.57 -5.70
CA LEU A 115 -2.12 0.55 -5.02
C LEU A 115 -1.61 0.12 -3.65
N ARG A 116 -2.49 -0.47 -2.81
CA ARG A 116 -2.12 -1.03 -1.51
C ARG A 116 -0.94 -2.00 -1.62
N LYS A 117 -1.01 -2.91 -2.60
CA LYS A 117 0.02 -3.92 -2.87
C LYS A 117 1.37 -3.26 -3.17
N ARG A 118 1.37 -2.25 -4.05
CA ARG A 118 2.59 -1.55 -4.46
C ARG A 118 3.17 -0.70 -3.34
N GLU A 119 2.33 -0.04 -2.55
CA GLU A 119 2.77 0.73 -1.37
C GLU A 119 3.45 -0.17 -0.34
N LEU A 120 2.82 -1.29 0.03
CA LEU A 120 3.42 -2.25 0.95
C LEU A 120 4.73 -2.84 0.38
N LYS A 121 4.79 -3.09 -0.93
CA LYS A 121 6.01 -3.55 -1.59
C LYS A 121 7.13 -2.50 -1.50
N CYS A 122 6.81 -1.23 -1.73
CA CYS A 122 7.73 -0.11 -1.67
C CYS A 122 8.28 0.06 -0.24
N ILE A 123 7.41 0.11 0.77
CA ILE A 123 7.79 0.18 2.19
C ILE A 123 8.70 -0.99 2.58
N GLY A 124 8.31 -2.21 2.20
CA GLY A 124 9.12 -3.37 2.50
C GLY A 124 10.50 -3.31 1.85
N GLN A 125 10.60 -2.74 0.65
CA GLN A 125 11.88 -2.51 0.00
C GLN A 125 12.71 -1.47 0.77
N SER A 126 12.11 -0.35 1.18
CA SER A 126 12.77 0.70 1.97
C SER A 126 13.38 0.16 3.26
N PHE A 127 12.66 -0.70 4.00
CA PHE A 127 13.19 -1.31 5.24
C PHE A 127 14.30 -2.33 5.02
N ARG A 128 14.36 -2.94 3.83
CA ARG A 128 15.43 -3.87 3.45
C ARG A 128 16.67 -3.16 2.92
N MET A 129 16.63 -1.85 2.70
CA MET A 129 17.82 -1.05 2.39
C MET A 129 18.71 -0.88 3.61
N HIS A 130 19.94 -0.40 3.41
CA HIS A 130 20.88 -0.18 4.50
C HIS A 130 20.34 0.87 5.50
N LEU A 131 20.64 0.71 6.80
CA LEU A 131 20.06 1.53 7.88
C LEU A 131 20.37 3.03 7.78
N LYS A 132 21.44 3.40 7.06
CA LYS A 132 21.82 4.80 6.82
C LYS A 132 21.14 5.41 5.60
N GLU A 133 20.46 4.61 4.78
CA GLU A 133 19.76 5.11 3.60
C GLU A 133 18.55 5.95 4.02
N PRO A 134 18.33 7.12 3.40
CA PRO A 134 17.20 7.97 3.73
C PRO A 134 15.86 7.25 3.55
N ALA A 135 15.76 6.35 2.57
CA ALA A 135 14.55 5.54 2.37
C ALA A 135 14.22 4.68 3.59
N ASN A 136 15.21 4.05 4.23
CA ASN A 136 14.99 3.24 5.43
C ASN A 136 14.62 4.13 6.64
N ILE A 137 15.36 5.23 6.82
CA ILE A 137 15.18 6.17 7.94
C ILE A 137 13.80 6.84 7.89
N TYR A 138 13.39 7.31 6.71
CA TYR A 138 12.23 8.19 6.57
C TYR A 138 10.93 7.50 6.14
N SER A 139 10.95 6.22 5.71
CA SER A 139 9.76 5.54 5.16
C SER A 139 8.53 5.56 6.07
N LEU A 140 8.71 5.41 7.39
CA LEU A 140 7.64 5.55 8.39
C LEU A 140 8.06 6.53 9.49
N TYR A 141 8.71 7.63 9.09
CA TYR A 141 9.08 8.66 10.05
C TYR A 141 7.83 9.40 10.56
N GLN A 142 7.77 9.61 11.86
CA GLN A 142 6.78 10.46 12.52
C GLN A 142 7.49 11.67 13.11
N SER A 143 7.02 12.86 12.79
CA SER A 143 7.50 14.08 13.45
C SER A 143 7.11 14.03 14.92
N LYS A 144 8.08 14.25 15.81
CA LYS A 144 7.84 14.40 17.26
C LYS A 144 7.39 15.81 17.63
N VAL A 145 6.99 16.62 16.66
CA VAL A 145 6.59 18.01 16.87
C VAL A 145 5.41 18.00 17.83
N ARG A 146 5.53 18.65 18.99
CA ARG A 146 4.42 18.83 19.92
C ARG A 146 3.35 19.64 19.19
N GLU A 147 2.30 18.96 18.75
CA GLU A 147 1.16 19.62 18.14
C GLU A 147 0.41 20.37 19.25
N LEU A 148 0.63 21.68 19.34
CA LEU A 148 -0.11 22.53 20.25
C LEU A 148 -1.55 22.62 19.73
N ASN A 149 -2.52 22.17 20.54
CA ASN A 149 -3.95 22.41 20.43
C ASN A 149 -4.52 22.35 19.00
N LYS A 150 -4.57 21.15 18.38
CA LYS A 150 -5.41 20.94 17.19
C LYS A 150 -6.88 20.86 17.60
N ILE A 151 -7.70 21.73 17.01
CA ILE A 151 -9.15 21.67 17.09
C ILE A 151 -9.64 20.79 15.93
N GLY A 152 -10.46 19.77 16.22
CA GLY A 152 -11.03 18.85 15.23
C GLY A 152 -10.39 17.45 15.21
N ILE A 153 -10.81 16.63 14.24
CA ILE A 153 -10.30 15.26 14.07
C ILE A 153 -8.86 15.31 13.55
N PRO A 154 -7.90 14.60 14.16
CA PRO A 154 -6.53 14.57 13.67
C PRO A 154 -6.47 13.98 12.26
N SER A 155 -5.65 14.59 11.40
CA SER A 155 -5.37 14.06 10.06
C SER A 155 -4.77 12.66 10.15
N THR A 156 -5.28 11.73 9.35
CA THR A 156 -4.76 10.35 9.26
C THR A 156 -3.29 10.36 8.87
N GLN A 157 -2.47 9.77 9.74
CA GLN A 157 -1.03 9.66 9.46
C GLN A 157 -0.76 8.50 8.51
N TYR A 158 0.38 8.55 7.81
CA TYR A 158 0.79 7.49 6.91
C TYR A 158 0.92 6.13 7.62
N ILE A 159 1.48 6.09 8.84
CA ILE A 159 1.56 4.84 9.62
C ILE A 159 0.18 4.28 9.94
N GLU A 160 -0.79 5.13 10.28
CA GLU A 160 -2.16 4.68 10.60
C GLU A 160 -2.82 4.05 9.38
N ARG A 161 -2.58 4.61 8.20
CA ARG A 161 -3.04 4.03 6.93
C ARG A 161 -2.38 2.68 6.64
N ILE A 162 -1.06 2.56 6.81
CA ILE A 162 -0.37 1.28 6.61
C ILE A 162 -0.81 0.24 7.63
N THR A 163 -1.01 0.65 8.88
CA THR A 163 -1.59 -0.18 9.94
C THR A 163 -2.97 -0.70 9.51
N LYS A 164 -3.86 0.18 9.03
CA LYS A 164 -5.18 -0.19 8.50
C LYS A 164 -5.08 -1.23 7.38
N PHE A 165 -4.09 -1.13 6.50
CA PHE A 165 -3.86 -2.11 5.43
C PHE A 165 -3.36 -3.47 5.91
N LEU A 166 -2.68 -3.53 7.05
CA LEU A 166 -2.09 -4.76 7.59
C LEU A 166 -3.06 -5.51 8.52
N THR A 167 -3.78 -4.80 9.39
CA THR A 167 -4.58 -5.43 10.44
C THR A 167 -6.06 -5.56 10.08
N ASN A 168 -6.58 -4.75 9.15
CA ASN A 168 -8.02 -4.50 8.92
C ASN A 168 -8.81 -4.03 10.17
N ASP A 169 -8.34 -4.35 11.37
CA ASP A 169 -8.86 -3.96 12.67
C ASP A 169 -8.41 -2.54 13.04
N ILE A 170 -9.40 -1.66 13.25
CA ILE A 170 -9.23 -0.24 13.60
C ILE A 170 -8.55 -0.08 14.98
N LYS A 171 -8.61 -1.10 15.84
CA LYS A 171 -8.14 -1.03 17.23
C LYS A 171 -6.64 -1.33 17.40
N VAL A 172 -6.03 -2.04 16.45
CA VAL A 172 -4.60 -2.41 16.55
C VAL A 172 -3.77 -1.29 15.93
N LYS A 173 -2.90 -0.67 16.73
CA LYS A 173 -1.93 0.32 16.26
C LYS A 173 -0.53 -0.28 16.26
N LEU A 174 0.04 -0.47 15.07
CA LEU A 174 1.41 -0.94 14.88
C LEU A 174 2.40 0.23 14.99
N THR A 175 3.53 -0.03 15.62
CA THR A 175 4.68 0.89 15.60
C THR A 175 5.58 0.64 14.38
N SER A 176 6.33 1.67 13.98
CA SER A 176 7.28 1.58 12.86
C SER A 176 8.31 0.47 13.05
N VAL A 177 8.74 0.22 14.28
CA VAL A 177 9.69 -0.86 14.63
C VAL A 177 9.08 -2.24 14.39
N GLU A 178 7.82 -2.45 14.74
CA GLU A 178 7.13 -3.73 14.50
C GLU A 178 7.01 -3.99 13.00
N ILE A 179 6.58 -3.00 12.22
CA ILE A 179 6.48 -3.10 10.75
C ILE A 179 7.84 -3.38 10.12
N SER A 180 8.91 -2.71 10.60
CA SER A 180 10.27 -2.96 10.11
C SER A 180 10.70 -4.41 10.35
N LYS A 181 10.37 -4.98 11.53
CA LYS A 181 10.71 -6.35 11.87
C LYS A 181 10.03 -7.37 10.93
N TYR A 182 8.77 -7.14 10.59
CA TYR A 182 8.02 -8.01 9.68
C TYR A 182 8.50 -7.91 8.22
N SER A 183 8.89 -6.71 7.78
CA SER A 183 9.28 -6.47 6.39
C SER A 183 10.68 -6.96 6.03
N ILE A 184 11.55 -7.23 7.02
CA ILE A 184 12.88 -7.83 6.82
C ILE A 184 12.76 -9.20 6.15
N ASP A 185 11.79 -10.03 6.57
CA ASP A 185 11.55 -11.31 5.92
C ASP A 185 10.74 -11.12 4.62
N LYS A 186 11.43 -11.28 3.48
CA LYS A 186 10.85 -11.09 2.15
C LYS A 186 9.71 -12.06 1.86
N GLU A 187 9.82 -13.31 2.30
CA GLU A 187 8.82 -14.34 1.99
C GLU A 187 7.53 -14.10 2.77
N SER A 188 7.63 -13.89 4.08
CA SER A 188 6.48 -13.54 4.92
C SER A 188 5.83 -12.24 4.45
N TRP A 189 6.62 -11.21 4.13
CA TRP A 189 6.10 -9.94 3.61
C TRP A 189 5.36 -10.10 2.27
N SER A 190 5.88 -10.93 1.37
CA SER A 190 5.23 -11.18 0.07
C SER A 190 3.92 -11.94 0.20
N LYS A 191 3.81 -12.88 1.15
CA LYS A 191 2.56 -13.60 1.44
C LYS A 191 1.47 -12.64 1.93
N LEU A 192 1.80 -11.80 2.90
CA LEU A 192 0.91 -10.77 3.47
C LEU A 192 0.36 -9.79 2.41
N ILE A 193 1.17 -9.46 1.42
CA ILE A 193 0.78 -8.57 0.32
C ILE A 193 -0.20 -9.26 -0.65
N THR A 194 -0.05 -10.57 -0.87
CA THR A 194 -0.73 -11.31 -1.96
C THR A 194 -2.13 -11.76 -1.55
N GLU A 195 -2.33 -12.10 -0.27
CA GLU A 195 -3.57 -12.64 0.30
C GLU A 195 -4.22 -11.63 1.26
N PRO A 196 -5.07 -10.70 0.78
CA PRO A 196 -5.78 -9.77 1.67
C PRO A 196 -6.82 -10.47 2.56
N SER A 197 -7.26 -11.67 2.19
CA SER A 197 -8.30 -12.46 2.86
C SER A 197 -7.84 -13.14 4.16
N SER A 198 -6.53 -13.16 4.43
CA SER A 198 -5.95 -13.76 5.61
C SER A 198 -5.70 -12.72 6.71
N ALA A 199 -6.55 -11.70 6.83
CA ALA A 199 -6.48 -10.76 7.96
C ALA A 199 -6.55 -11.49 9.32
N HIS A 200 -7.23 -12.65 9.37
CA HIS A 200 -7.15 -13.59 10.50
C HIS A 200 -5.75 -14.17 10.73
N ASP A 201 -4.94 -14.37 9.68
CA ASP A 201 -3.55 -14.82 9.82
C ASP A 201 -2.66 -13.72 10.40
N PHE A 202 -2.95 -12.43 10.18
CA PHE A 202 -2.19 -11.37 10.86
C PHE A 202 -2.46 -11.38 12.35
N THR A 203 -3.72 -11.51 12.79
CA THR A 203 -4.08 -11.65 14.21
C THR A 203 -3.45 -12.91 14.82
N ILE A 204 -3.48 -14.05 14.12
CA ILE A 204 -2.83 -15.30 14.57
C ILE A 204 -1.30 -15.19 14.59
N PHE A 205 -0.66 -14.54 13.61
CA PHE A 205 0.80 -14.32 13.60
C PHE A 205 1.25 -13.31 14.67
N TYR A 206 0.48 -12.25 14.89
CA TYR A 206 0.73 -11.25 15.94
C TYR A 206 0.64 -11.90 17.34
N VAL A 207 -0.39 -12.72 17.57
CA VAL A 207 -0.56 -13.51 18.79
C VAL A 207 0.59 -14.51 18.98
N LYS A 208 1.14 -15.08 17.90
CA LYS A 208 2.23 -16.07 17.95
C LYS A 208 3.63 -15.48 18.16
N PHE A 209 3.87 -14.21 17.82
CA PHE A 209 5.21 -13.60 17.84
C PHE A 209 5.38 -12.30 18.67
N GLY A 210 4.31 -11.78 19.31
CA GLY A 210 4.44 -10.54 20.11
C GLY A 210 3.28 -10.22 21.04
N LYS A 211 3.41 -10.66 22.30
CA LYS A 211 2.68 -10.27 23.53
C LYS A 211 1.21 -10.70 23.67
N ILE A 212 1.02 -11.76 24.46
CA ILE A 212 -0.21 -12.05 25.20
C ILE A 212 -0.25 -11.17 26.47
N ARG A 213 -1.44 -10.67 26.85
CA ARG A 213 -1.86 -10.59 28.25
C ARG A 213 -3.22 -11.30 28.39
N GLU A 214 -3.13 -12.48 29.02
CA GLU A 214 -4.06 -13.27 29.85
C GLU A 214 -5.54 -13.35 29.44
N SER A 215 -6.14 -14.54 29.30
CA SER A 215 -6.24 -15.53 30.38
C SER A 215 -6.40 -17.01 29.94
N ASN A 216 -5.77 -17.86 30.76
CA ASN A 216 -6.11 -19.23 31.16
C ASN A 216 -5.81 -20.47 30.27
N HIS A 217 -4.90 -21.27 30.84
CA HIS A 217 -4.68 -22.73 30.78
C HIS A 217 -3.68 -23.34 29.77
N HIS A 218 -2.62 -23.86 30.40
CA HIS A 218 -1.77 -25.03 30.09
C HIS A 218 -0.54 -24.90 29.17
N CYS A 219 0.60 -25.01 29.86
CA CYS A 219 1.98 -25.24 29.45
C CYS A 219 2.21 -26.13 28.22
N MET A 220 3.24 -25.80 27.43
CA MET A 220 4.36 -26.72 27.18
C MET A 220 5.61 -25.92 26.75
N SER A 221 6.73 -26.23 27.40
CA SER A 221 8.03 -25.56 27.35
C SER A 221 8.89 -26.00 26.16
N PHE A 222 9.62 -25.08 25.49
CA PHE A 222 10.85 -25.41 24.77
C PHE A 222 11.97 -24.36 24.93
N LYS A 223 13.20 -24.89 24.93
CA LYS A 223 14.38 -24.47 25.71
C LYS A 223 15.09 -23.17 25.28
N SER A 224 15.63 -22.53 26.31
CA SER A 224 16.48 -21.33 26.39
C SER A 224 17.96 -21.64 26.09
N SER A 225 18.49 -21.24 24.93
CA SER A 225 19.96 -21.19 24.74
C SER A 225 20.49 -20.06 23.85
N LYS A 226 19.66 -19.42 23.01
CA LYS A 226 20.11 -18.31 22.13
C LYS A 226 19.95 -16.90 22.72
N ILE A 227 19.31 -16.77 23.88
CA ILE A 227 18.97 -15.46 24.49
C ILE A 227 20.18 -14.83 25.24
N SER A 228 21.13 -15.63 25.70
CA SER A 228 22.29 -15.15 26.48
C SER A 228 23.31 -14.36 25.65
N LYS A 229 23.46 -14.66 24.34
CA LYS A 229 24.42 -13.94 23.47
C LYS A 229 23.95 -12.54 23.07
N LEU A 230 22.64 -12.27 23.03
CA LEU A 230 22.10 -10.96 22.63
C LEU A 230 22.09 -9.92 23.76
N LYS A 231 22.04 -10.33 25.03
CA LYS A 231 22.12 -9.40 26.17
C LYS A 231 23.51 -8.77 26.31
N LYS A 232 24.58 -9.51 26.00
CA LYS A 232 25.97 -9.01 26.08
C LYS A 232 26.29 -7.93 25.05
N ILE A 233 25.61 -7.92 23.89
CA ILE A 233 25.83 -6.95 22.81
C ILE A 233 25.10 -5.62 23.09
N LYS A 234 24.00 -5.63 23.86
CA LYS A 234 23.26 -4.41 24.22
C LYS A 234 23.93 -3.59 25.32
N GLN A 235 24.65 -4.22 26.25
CA GLN A 235 25.29 -3.51 27.36
C GLN A 235 26.48 -2.66 26.87
N ILE A 236 27.24 -3.14 25.89
CA ILE A 236 28.47 -2.47 25.41
C ILE A 236 28.18 -1.19 24.61
N LYS A 237 26.94 -1.00 24.09
CA LYS A 237 26.59 0.17 23.26
C LYS A 237 25.86 1.29 24.00
N LEU A 238 25.56 1.15 25.30
CA LEU A 238 24.86 2.17 26.08
C LEU A 238 25.81 3.15 26.79
N ASP A 239 27.07 2.77 27.00
CA ASP A 239 28.03 3.59 27.74
C ASP A 239 28.78 4.60 26.83
N ASP A 240 28.80 4.39 25.51
CA ASP A 240 29.52 5.24 24.55
C ASP A 240 28.73 6.48 24.06
N TYR A 241 27.46 6.65 24.47
CA TYR A 241 26.57 7.71 23.96
C TYR A 241 26.25 8.84 24.96
N TYR A 242 26.92 8.88 26.13
CA TYR A 242 26.72 9.95 27.14
C TYR A 242 27.90 10.92 27.30
N LEU A 243 28.86 10.91 26.38
CA LEU A 243 29.90 11.95 26.28
C LEU A 243 29.85 12.53 24.86
N CYS A 244 29.70 13.86 24.78
CA CYS A 244 29.51 14.70 23.59
C CYS A 244 28.05 14.90 23.13
N PHE A 245 27.29 15.70 23.88
CA PHE A 245 26.74 16.99 23.43
C PHE A 245 26.30 17.80 24.65
#